data_AF-A0A9E2FSG3-F1
#
_entry.id   AF-A0A9E2FSG3-F1
#
_cell.length_a   1.000
_cell.length_b   1.000
_cell.length_c   1.000
_cell.angle_alpha   90.00
_cell.angle_beta   90.00
_cell.angle_gamma   90.00
#
_symmetry.space_group_name_H-M   'P 1'
#
loop_
_entity.id
_entity.type
_entity.pdbx_description
1 polymer ?
#
loop_
_entity_poly.entity_id
_entity_poly.type
_entity_poly.pdbx_seq_one_letter_code
_entity_poly.pdbx_strand_id
1 'polypeptide(L)'
;MMIDLIKKAFYTGLGAAELTREKVEDLARELADKGKVSDSEIKKFVDEMLDKSQERKDQLLQQVEKVTEDVLKKMNLASRDDLDALEKRLAEMIQKSQEKSAGE
;
A
#
# COMPACT_ATOMS: atom_id res chain seq x y z
N MET A 1 -8.41 -7.39 -27.99
CA MET A 1 -8.20 -6.21 -28.87
C MET A 1 -9.20 -5.07 -28.62
N MET A 2 -10.51 -5.22 -28.86
CA MET A 2 -11.47 -4.12 -28.57
C MET A 2 -11.70 -3.89 -27.07
N ILE A 3 -11.82 -4.98 -26.29
CA ILE A 3 -12.04 -4.86 -24.84
C ILE A 3 -10.85 -4.15 -24.16
N ASP A 4 -9.62 -4.44 -24.58
CA ASP A 4 -8.40 -3.83 -24.04
C ASP A 4 -8.33 -2.32 -24.32
N LEU A 5 -8.88 -1.88 -25.45
CA LEU A 5 -8.96 -0.47 -25.83
C LEU A 5 -9.97 0.28 -24.95
N ILE A 6 -11.11 -0.33 -24.66
CA ILE A 6 -12.13 0.23 -23.76
C ILE A 6 -11.62 0.25 -22.32
N LYS A 7 -10.93 -0.82 -21.89
CA LYS A 7 -10.22 -0.86 -20.60
C LYS A 7 -9.24 0.31 -20.50
N LYS A 8 -8.39 0.50 -21.50
CA LYS A 8 -7.42 1.62 -21.55
C LYS A 8 -8.10 2.99 -21.56
N ALA A 9 -9.18 3.16 -22.33
CA ALA A 9 -9.93 4.41 -22.36
C ALA A 9 -10.57 4.72 -21.00
N PHE A 10 -11.11 3.72 -20.31
CA PHE A 10 -11.66 3.86 -18.96
C PHE A 10 -10.59 4.21 -17.93
N TYR A 11 -9.44 3.51 -17.94
CA TYR A 11 -8.29 3.87 -17.10
C TYR A 11 -7.80 5.31 -17.35
N THR A 12 -7.88 5.78 -18.59
CA THR A 12 -7.44 7.13 -18.96
C THR A 12 -8.50 8.18 -18.58
N GLY A 13 -9.79 7.85 -18.71
CA GLY A 13 -10.91 8.75 -18.43
C GLY A 13 -11.24 8.91 -16.94
N LEU A 14 -10.92 7.92 -16.10
CA LEU A 14 -11.05 8.03 -14.64
C LEU A 14 -9.89 8.78 -13.98
N GLY A 15 -8.73 8.84 -14.61
CA GLY A 15 -7.55 9.48 -14.01
C GLY A 15 -7.20 8.89 -12.64
N ALA A 16 -6.80 9.75 -11.69
CA ALA A 16 -6.48 9.37 -10.31
C ALA A 16 -7.72 9.12 -9.41
N ALA A 17 -8.93 9.07 -9.97
CA ALA A 17 -10.13 8.79 -9.18
C ALA A 17 -10.18 7.32 -8.73
N GLU A 18 -10.71 7.10 -7.53
CA GLU A 18 -10.86 5.77 -6.97
C GLU A 18 -11.82 4.93 -7.84
N LEU A 19 -11.33 3.78 -8.32
CA LEU A 19 -12.14 2.78 -8.99
C LEU A 19 -13.13 2.19 -7.97
N THR A 20 -14.41 2.51 -8.11
CA THR A 20 -15.48 1.92 -7.30
C THR A 20 -16.14 0.78 -8.06
N ARG A 21 -16.65 -0.21 -7.32
CA ARG A 21 -17.40 -1.35 -7.87
C ARG A 21 -18.52 -0.89 -8.81
N GLU A 22 -19.29 0.12 -8.39
CA GLU A 22 -20.39 0.71 -9.17
C GLU A 22 -19.93 1.20 -10.56
N LYS A 23 -18.83 1.95 -10.63
CA LYS A 23 -18.32 2.46 -11.92
C LYS A 23 -17.80 1.36 -12.85
N VAL A 24 -17.23 0.30 -12.27
CA VAL A 24 -16.74 -0.83 -13.06
C VAL A 24 -17.93 -1.68 -13.55
N GLU A 25 -18.96 -1.84 -12.72
CA GLU A 25 -20.20 -2.52 -13.09
C GLU A 25 -20.98 -1.76 -14.17
N ASP A 26 -21.03 -0.43 -14.12
CA ASP A 26 -21.66 0.40 -15.16
C ASP A 26 -20.97 0.26 -16.52
N LEU A 27 -19.63 0.31 -16.54
CA LEU A 27 -18.86 0.05 -17.75
C LEU A 27 -19.14 -1.35 -18.30
N ALA A 28 -19.21 -2.34 -17.41
CA ALA A 28 -19.42 -3.71 -17.82
C ALA A 28 -20.85 -3.93 -18.37
N ARG A 29 -21.86 -3.25 -17.83
CA ARG A 29 -23.23 -3.21 -18.38
C ARG A 29 -23.25 -2.57 -19.76
N GLU A 30 -22.56 -1.45 -19.95
CA GLU A 30 -22.48 -0.77 -21.26
C GLU A 30 -21.81 -1.65 -22.33
N LEU A 31 -20.88 -2.52 -21.92
CA LEU A 31 -20.23 -3.51 -22.78
C LEU A 31 -21.14 -4.70 -23.11
N ALA A 32 -21.96 -5.13 -22.15
CA ALA A 32 -22.97 -6.18 -22.30
C ALA A 32 -24.05 -5.75 -23.31
N ASP A 33 -24.61 -4.55 -23.13
CA ASP A 33 -25.69 -3.99 -23.95
C ASP A 33 -25.28 -3.79 -25.41
N LYS A 34 -23.99 -3.54 -25.66
CA LYS A 34 -23.43 -3.44 -27.02
C LYS A 34 -23.18 -4.82 -27.67
N GLY A 35 -23.54 -5.92 -27.01
CA GLY A 35 -23.39 -7.30 -27.49
C GLY A 35 -21.93 -7.75 -27.63
N LYS A 36 -20.99 -7.08 -26.94
CA LYS A 36 -19.55 -7.26 -27.17
C LYS A 36 -18.89 -8.25 -26.20
N VAL A 37 -19.55 -8.60 -25.10
CA VAL A 37 -18.97 -9.39 -23.99
C VAL A 37 -20.06 -10.18 -23.29
N SER A 38 -19.78 -11.41 -22.87
CA SER A 38 -20.71 -12.23 -22.08
C SER A 38 -20.73 -11.86 -20.60
N ASP A 39 -21.82 -12.15 -19.88
CA ASP A 39 -21.96 -11.86 -18.44
C ASP A 39 -20.83 -12.47 -17.58
N SER A 40 -20.30 -13.62 -17.98
CA SER A 40 -19.19 -14.28 -17.29
C SER A 40 -17.87 -13.54 -17.47
N GLU A 41 -17.60 -13.03 -18.66
CA GLU A 41 -16.42 -12.20 -18.96
C GLU A 41 -16.50 -10.82 -18.29
N ILE A 42 -17.72 -10.28 -18.16
CA ILE A 42 -18.00 -9.05 -17.41
C ILE A 42 -17.67 -9.23 -15.94
N LYS A 43 -18.21 -10.27 -15.30
CA LYS A 43 -17.97 -10.52 -13.88
C LYS A 43 -16.47 -10.69 -13.59
N LYS A 44 -15.79 -11.48 -14.44
CA LYS A 44 -14.34 -11.67 -14.34
C LYS A 44 -13.57 -10.37 -14.48
N PHE A 45 -13.97 -9.50 -15.40
CA PHE A 45 -13.33 -8.20 -15.59
C PHE A 45 -13.52 -7.27 -14.38
N VAL A 46 -14.72 -7.24 -13.80
CA VAL A 46 -15.01 -6.45 -12.59
C VAL A 46 -14.11 -6.91 -11.43
N ASP A 47 -14.06 -8.22 -11.19
CA ASP A 47 -13.27 -8.80 -10.11
C ASP A 47 -11.76 -8.52 -10.32
N GLU A 48 -11.23 -8.74 -11.54
CA GLU A 48 -9.83 -8.42 -11.87
C GLU A 48 -9.47 -6.94 -11.66
N MET A 49 -10.40 -6.02 -11.93
CA MET A 49 -10.18 -4.59 -11.72
C MET A 49 -10.16 -4.21 -10.24
N LEU A 50 -11.07 -4.78 -9.46
CA LEU A 50 -11.17 -4.52 -8.03
C LEU A 50 -9.94 -5.07 -7.30
N ASP A 51 -9.50 -6.29 -7.64
CA ASP A 51 -8.29 -6.89 -7.07
C ASP A 51 -7.05 -6.05 -7.39
N LYS A 52 -6.87 -5.64 -8.65
CA LYS A 52 -5.75 -4.77 -9.04
C LYS A 52 -5.82 -3.38 -8.42
N SER A 53 -7.03 -2.86 -8.17
CA SER A 53 -7.22 -1.59 -7.47
C SER A 53 -6.73 -1.72 -6.02
N GLN A 54 -7.10 -2.81 -5.34
CA GLN A 54 -6.66 -3.07 -3.97
C GLN A 54 -5.14 -3.25 -3.88
N GLU A 55 -4.56 -4.07 -4.75
CA GLU A 55 -3.09 -4.27 -4.79
C GLU A 55 -2.34 -2.95 -4.99
N ARG A 56 -2.82 -2.08 -5.89
CA ARG A 56 -2.22 -0.77 -6.14
C ARG A 56 -2.34 0.17 -4.92
N LYS A 57 -3.46 0.11 -4.20
CA LYS A 57 -3.64 0.90 -2.96
C LYS A 57 -2.65 0.46 -1.90
N ASP A 58 -2.48 -0.85 -1.70
CA ASP A 58 -1.57 -1.39 -0.70
C ASP A 58 -0.10 -1.02 -1.03
N GLN A 59 0.28 -1.13 -2.31
CA GLN A 59 1.61 -0.68 -2.79
C GLN A 59 1.83 0.84 -2.57
N LEU A 60 0.80 1.65 -2.80
CA LEU A 60 0.87 3.10 -2.58
C LEU A 60 1.05 3.41 -1.09
N LEU A 61 0.28 2.76 -0.21
CA LEU A 61 0.41 2.93 1.24
C LEU A 61 1.81 2.57 1.72
N GLN A 62 2.39 1.45 1.26
CA GLN A 62 3.76 1.07 1.57
C GLN A 62 4.79 2.10 1.08
N GLN A 63 4.58 2.68 -0.10
CA GLN A 63 5.44 3.77 -0.59
C GLN A 63 5.36 5.01 0.29
N VAL A 64 4.16 5.41 0.72
CA VAL A 64 3.97 6.56 1.60
C VAL A 64 4.62 6.32 2.96
N GLU A 65 4.46 5.12 3.54
CA GLU A 65 5.10 4.73 4.79
C GLU A 65 6.63 4.83 4.68
N LYS A 66 7.21 4.24 3.63
CA LYS A 66 8.65 4.31 3.39
C LYS A 66 9.17 5.73 3.20
N VAL A 67 8.47 6.55 2.42
CA VAL A 67 8.84 7.97 2.22
C VAL A 67 8.79 8.73 3.54
N THR A 68 7.78 8.45 4.37
CA THR A 68 7.64 9.08 5.69
C THR A 68 8.78 8.68 6.61
N GLU A 69 9.11 7.39 6.70
CA GLU A 69 10.27 6.91 7.44
C GLU A 69 11.59 7.56 6.98
N ASP A 70 11.82 7.63 5.67
CA ASP A 70 13.03 8.22 5.09
C ASP A 70 13.14 9.70 5.41
N VAL A 71 12.02 10.44 5.42
CA VAL A 71 11.99 11.85 5.82
C VAL A 71 12.31 12.00 7.31
N LEU A 72 11.68 11.20 8.17
CA LEU A 72 11.94 11.24 9.62
C LEU A 72 13.41 10.94 9.94
N LYS A 73 14.00 9.94 9.26
CA LYS A 73 15.43 9.62 9.37
C LYS A 73 16.32 10.77 8.92
N LYS A 74 15.99 11.43 7.80
CA LYS A 74 16.73 12.63 7.32
C LYS A 74 16.65 13.82 8.27
N MET A 75 15.59 13.91 9.06
CA MET A 75 15.45 14.92 10.12
C MET A 75 16.22 14.55 11.40
N ASN A 76 16.96 13.44 11.41
CA ASN A 76 17.65 12.89 12.58
C ASN A 76 16.72 12.65 13.79
N LEU A 77 15.47 12.27 13.52
CA LEU A 77 14.53 11.90 14.58
C LEU A 77 14.79 10.45 14.99
N ALA A 78 15.00 10.23 16.30
CA ALA A 78 15.11 8.90 16.85
C ALA A 78 13.74 8.22 16.89
N SER A 79 13.66 6.96 16.47
CA SER A 79 12.47 6.14 16.65
C SER A 79 12.32 5.69 18.10
N ARG A 80 11.15 5.15 18.44
CA ARG A 80 10.94 4.54 19.76
C ARG A 80 11.88 3.35 19.98
N ASP A 81 12.07 2.53 18.96
CA ASP A 81 12.97 1.38 19.02
C ASP A 81 14.43 1.81 19.26
N ASP A 82 14.85 2.93 18.66
CA ASP A 82 16.19 3.49 18.92
C ASP A 82 16.36 3.89 20.39
N LEU A 83 15.32 4.49 21.00
CA LEU A 83 15.32 4.89 22.40
C LEU A 83 15.31 3.68 23.34
N ASP A 84 14.46 2.68 23.07
CA ASP A 84 14.37 1.45 23.85
C ASP A 84 15.70 0.67 23.79
N ALA A 85 16.33 0.63 22.61
CA ALA A 85 17.67 0.03 22.44
C ALA A 85 18.75 0.79 23.22
N LEU A 86 18.65 2.12 23.29
CA LEU A 86 19.56 2.96 24.07
C LEU A 86 19.38 2.73 25.58
N GLU A 87 18.13 2.67 26.05
CA GLU A 87 17.78 2.41 27.44
C GLU A 87 18.29 1.04 27.90
N LYS A 88 18.09 0.01 27.09
CA LYS A 88 18.61 -1.34 27.39
C LYS A 88 20.13 -1.35 27.49
N ARG A 89 20.84 -0.72 26.55
CA ARG A 89 22.31 -0.61 26.59
C ARG A 89 22.78 0.14 27.84
N LEU A 90 22.08 1.21 28.21
CA LEU A 90 22.40 1.99 29.40
C LEU A 90 22.23 1.16 30.67
N ALA A 91 21.12 0.41 30.80
CA ALA A 91 20.88 -0.48 31.92
C ALA A 91 21.98 -1.56 32.06
N GLU A 92 22.36 -2.20 30.95
CA GLU A 92 23.44 -3.20 30.93
C GLU A 92 24.80 -2.61 31.34
N MET A 93 25.11 -1.38 30.90
CA MET A 93 26.34 -0.70 31.28
C MET A 93 26.36 -0.32 32.76
N ILE A 94 25.24 0.19 33.29
CA ILE A 94 25.10 0.53 34.71
C ILE A 94 25.29 -0.73 35.57
N GLN A 95 24.66 -1.84 35.20
CA GLN A 95 24.80 -3.10 35.91
C GLN A 95 26.26 -3.58 35.93
N LYS A 96 26.93 -3.62 34.76
CA LYS A 96 28.35 -4.01 34.67
C LYS A 96 29.28 -3.11 35.47
N SER A 97 28.97 -1.81 35.55
CA SER A 97 29.74 -0.87 36.36
C SER A 97 29.58 -1.15 37.86
N GLN A 98 28.36 -1.46 38.32
CA GLN A 98 28.10 -1.75 39.72
C GLN A 98 28.73 -3.08 40.17
N GLU A 99 28.68 -4.10 39.32
CA GLU A 99 29.32 -5.40 39.57
C GLU A 99 30.85 -5.27 39.70
N LYS A 100 31.48 -4.41 38.91
CA LYS A 100 32.93 -4.13 39.04
C LYS A 100 33.28 -3.40 40.33
N SER A 101 32.48 -2.42 40.75
CA SER A 101 32.72 -1.67 42.00
C SER A 101 32.41 -2.45 43.28
N ALA A 102 31.67 -3.54 43.20
CA ALA A 102 31.37 -4.42 44.34
C ALA A 102 32.38 -5.58 44.50
N GLY A 103 33.29 -5.74 43.53
CA GLY A 103 34.33 -6.78 43.52
C GLY A 103 35.74 -6.30 43.89
N GLU A 104 35.93 -4.99 44.12
CA GLU A 104 37.12 -4.37 44.72
C GLU A 104 36.88 -4.08 46.21
#